data_AF-A0A7S3AYX4-F1
#
_entry.id   AF-A0A7S3AYX4-F1
#
_cell.length_a   1.000
_cell.length_b   1.000
_cell.length_c   1.000
_cell.angle_alpha   90.00
_cell.angle_beta   90.00
_cell.angle_gamma   90.00
#
_symmetry.space_group_name_H-M   'P 1'
#
loop_
_entity.id
_entity.type
_entity.pdbx_description
1 polymer ?
#
loop_
_entity_poly.entity_id
_entity_poly.type
_entity_poly.pdbx_seq_one_letter_code
_entity_poly.pdbx_strand_id
1 'polypeptide(L)'
;SLAPFANSLERTLQESLGVANPLACASAELAVDSLLRTACDELGSLDVAFNASSTYSLVVGGALDSASVQATGISAGGVRATRLRIDAEDVAFVPLADPLALLTGGASFPGSAAELSKRLPNLRAPTPIRFDLRLSQEDLNESPVLFGALQELLRELIRSGVSAAIGEVLPRDSQALTINLNRVEALQGGRIILQADAESIQRDGTKLALQGMRVRTFVRVNQLDGLVMLDSPELISSFEGFGAKVEVGLPFLRGAGIPLPDFLSFSSLVVDNGGIDARGTITISPVDYEDLGRLAAELQRDLQSTPQAVSAGEAASAPAPNFASNSASDSASDMPPDEPLARLPPR
;
A
#
# COMPACT_ATOMS: atom_id res chain seq x y z
N SER A 1 24.92 -26.19 28.24
CA SER A 1 23.98 -25.38 27.44
C SER A 1 24.71 -24.12 26.98
N LEU A 2 24.53 -23.70 25.72
CA LEU A 2 25.22 -22.53 25.15
C LEU A 2 24.51 -21.19 25.46
N ALA A 3 23.22 -21.25 25.81
CA ALA A 3 22.39 -20.07 26.07
C ALA A 3 22.93 -19.11 27.17
N PRO A 4 23.42 -19.58 28.33
CA PRO A 4 23.91 -18.67 29.38
C PRO A 4 25.15 -17.90 28.94
N PHE A 5 26.03 -18.55 28.18
CA PHE A 5 27.24 -17.94 27.63
C PHE A 5 26.90 -16.90 26.55
N ALA A 6 26.03 -17.26 25.60
CA ALA A 6 25.59 -16.36 24.54
C ALA A 6 24.91 -15.10 25.09
N ASN A 7 24.00 -15.27 26.06
CA ASN A 7 23.31 -14.15 26.70
C ASN A 7 24.28 -13.24 27.50
N SER A 8 25.30 -13.83 28.13
CA SER A 8 26.33 -13.03 28.84
C SER A 8 27.18 -12.20 27.87
N LEU A 9 27.56 -12.78 26.73
CA LEU A 9 28.34 -12.08 25.70
C LEU A 9 27.53 -10.96 25.05
N GLU A 10 26.25 -11.22 24.75
CA GLU A 10 25.32 -10.20 24.26
C GLU A 10 25.21 -9.03 25.23
N ARG A 11 25.07 -9.28 26.54
CA ARG A 11 25.00 -8.21 27.55
C ARG A 11 26.27 -7.34 27.57
N THR A 12 27.46 -7.95 27.47
CA THR A 12 28.70 -7.18 27.36
C THR A 12 28.73 -6.31 26.10
N LEU A 13 28.25 -6.84 24.97
CA LEU A 13 28.18 -6.07 23.73
C LEU A 13 27.18 -4.91 23.82
N GLN A 14 25.99 -5.16 24.37
CA GLN A 14 24.96 -4.15 24.64
C GLN A 14 25.51 -3.00 25.49
N GLU A 15 26.19 -3.33 26.60
CA GLU A 15 26.83 -2.33 27.47
C GLU A 15 27.89 -1.51 26.72
N SER A 16 28.70 -2.17 25.87
CA SER A 16 29.73 -1.49 25.08
C SER A 16 29.18 -0.57 23.97
N LEU A 17 28.04 -0.94 23.40
CA LEU A 17 27.38 -0.21 22.31
C LEU A 17 26.35 0.81 22.82
N GLY A 18 26.04 0.79 24.12
CA GLY A 18 25.00 1.62 24.71
C GLY A 18 23.58 1.26 24.27
N VAL A 19 23.36 0.01 23.84
CA VAL A 19 22.05 -0.46 23.36
C VAL A 19 21.34 -1.22 24.48
N ALA A 20 20.10 -0.85 24.78
CA ALA A 20 19.32 -1.49 25.83
C ALA A 20 18.62 -2.79 25.37
N ASN A 21 18.32 -2.91 24.08
CA ASN A 21 17.58 -4.03 23.49
C ASN A 21 18.53 -5.12 22.97
N PRO A 22 18.07 -6.38 22.82
CA PRO A 22 18.81 -7.42 22.11
C PRO A 22 19.31 -6.95 20.75
N LEU A 23 20.52 -7.36 20.36
CA LEU A 23 21.15 -6.88 19.12
C LEU A 23 20.32 -7.24 17.87
N ALA A 24 19.70 -8.42 17.86
CA ALA A 24 18.79 -8.81 16.79
C ALA A 24 17.51 -7.94 16.73
N CYS A 25 16.99 -7.50 17.88
CA CYS A 25 15.87 -6.56 17.92
C CYS A 25 16.27 -5.19 17.35
N ALA A 26 17.39 -4.63 17.80
CA ALA A 26 17.89 -3.35 17.27
C ALA A 26 18.17 -3.41 15.75
N SER A 27 18.68 -4.55 15.27
CA SER A 27 18.89 -4.77 13.84
C SER A 27 17.57 -4.87 13.06
N ALA A 28 16.57 -5.54 13.62
CA ALA A 28 15.23 -5.64 13.03
C ALA A 28 14.52 -4.28 13.01
N GLU A 29 14.64 -3.48 14.07
CA GLU A 29 14.13 -2.11 14.14
C GLU A 29 14.68 -1.25 13.00
N LEU A 30 16.00 -1.26 12.81
CA LEU A 30 16.67 -0.53 11.73
C LEU A 30 16.28 -1.04 10.34
N ALA A 31 16.19 -2.36 10.16
CA ALA A 31 15.81 -2.96 8.88
C ALA A 31 14.37 -2.59 8.49
N VAL A 32 13.43 -2.68 9.45
CA VAL A 32 12.03 -2.32 9.23
C VAL A 32 11.88 -0.81 9.02
N ASP A 33 12.58 0.03 9.78
CA ASP A 33 12.59 1.48 9.53
C ASP A 33 13.06 1.81 8.11
N SER A 34 14.19 1.23 7.68
CA SER A 34 14.72 1.43 6.32
C SER A 34 13.76 0.91 5.24
N LEU A 35 13.14 -0.25 5.44
CA LEU A 35 12.18 -0.82 4.49
C LEU A 35 10.94 0.06 4.35
N LEU A 36 10.36 0.50 5.47
CA LEU A 36 9.17 1.35 5.46
C LEU A 36 9.45 2.71 4.81
N ARG A 37 10.61 3.32 5.09
CA ARG A 37 11.03 4.57 4.43
C ARG A 37 11.28 4.41 2.93
N THR A 38 11.61 3.22 2.48
CA THR A 38 11.82 2.93 1.06
C THR A 38 10.50 2.60 0.35
N ALA A 39 9.59 1.93 1.04
CA ALA A 39 8.32 1.46 0.48
C ALA A 39 7.21 2.52 0.48
N CYS A 40 7.27 3.50 1.38
CA CYS A 40 6.28 4.57 1.46
C CYS A 40 6.68 5.77 0.60
N ASP A 41 5.72 6.32 -0.15
CA ASP A 41 5.89 7.57 -0.90
C ASP A 41 6.01 8.77 0.06
N GLU A 42 5.22 8.74 1.14
CA GLU A 42 5.27 9.70 2.23
C GLU A 42 5.24 8.96 3.56
N LEU A 43 6.08 9.37 4.50
CA LEU A 43 6.13 8.83 5.84
C LEU A 43 6.56 9.94 6.80
N GLY A 44 5.65 10.30 7.71
CA GLY A 44 5.90 11.28 8.77
C GLY A 44 6.75 10.70 9.90
N SER A 45 6.24 10.73 11.13
CA SER A 45 6.92 10.07 12.24
C SER A 45 6.81 8.55 12.10
N LEU A 46 7.88 7.85 12.46
CA LEU A 46 7.93 6.39 12.53
C LEU A 46 8.64 6.00 13.83
N ASP A 47 8.02 5.09 14.57
CA ASP A 47 8.55 4.45 15.76
C ASP A 47 8.40 2.93 15.60
N VAL A 48 9.50 2.21 15.69
CA VAL A 48 9.57 0.76 15.51
C VAL A 48 10.25 0.18 16.72
N ALA A 49 9.60 -0.78 17.36
CA ALA A 49 10.11 -1.43 18.56
C ALA A 49 9.95 -2.94 18.45
N PHE A 50 11.03 -3.67 18.75
CA PHE A 50 11.02 -5.13 18.85
C PHE A 50 11.51 -5.54 20.24
N ASN A 51 10.80 -6.46 20.88
CA ASN A 51 11.16 -6.96 22.20
C ASN A 51 11.32 -8.48 22.18
N ALA A 52 12.43 -8.94 22.72
CA ALA A 52 12.71 -10.35 22.95
C ALA A 52 13.57 -10.49 24.21
N SER A 53 13.50 -11.66 24.83
CA SER A 53 14.29 -11.97 26.03
C SER A 53 15.81 -11.99 25.78
N SER A 54 16.26 -12.42 24.59
CA SER A 54 17.65 -12.26 24.10
C SER A 54 17.75 -12.50 22.59
N THR A 55 18.89 -12.14 21.97
CA THR A 55 19.14 -12.50 20.55
C THR A 55 19.11 -14.02 20.37
N TYR A 56 19.61 -14.77 21.34
CA TYR A 56 19.57 -16.23 21.29
C TYR A 56 18.12 -16.76 21.31
N SER A 57 17.23 -16.20 22.14
CA SER A 57 15.83 -16.64 22.18
C SER A 57 15.09 -16.32 20.90
N LEU A 58 15.42 -15.20 20.24
CA LEU A 58 14.81 -14.82 18.98
C LEU A 58 15.33 -15.66 17.80
N VAL A 59 16.64 -15.69 17.58
CA VAL A 59 17.26 -16.30 16.39
C VAL A 59 17.26 -17.83 16.47
N VAL A 60 17.55 -18.38 17.66
CA VAL A 60 17.64 -19.84 17.87
C VAL A 60 16.36 -20.38 18.48
N GLY A 61 15.77 -19.67 19.44
CA GLY A 61 14.52 -20.09 20.07
C GLY A 61 13.27 -19.79 19.24
N GLY A 62 13.35 -18.89 18.27
CA GLY A 62 12.21 -18.48 17.46
C GLY A 62 11.14 -17.71 18.25
N ALA A 63 11.49 -17.03 19.34
CA ALA A 63 10.51 -16.35 20.19
C ALA A 63 10.72 -14.83 20.19
N LEU A 64 9.70 -14.10 19.75
CA LEU A 64 9.60 -12.65 19.83
C LEU A 64 8.45 -12.28 20.77
N ASP A 65 8.75 -11.56 21.83
CA ASP A 65 7.79 -11.25 22.89
C ASP A 65 6.76 -10.22 22.41
N SER A 66 7.23 -9.17 21.71
CA SER A 66 6.33 -8.20 21.06
C SER A 66 7.01 -7.44 19.92
N ALA A 67 6.23 -6.98 18.96
CA ALA A 67 6.63 -5.98 17.96
C ALA A 67 5.57 -4.87 17.87
N SER A 68 6.01 -3.63 17.76
CA SER A 68 5.15 -2.47 17.55
C SER A 68 5.72 -1.60 16.44
N VAL A 69 4.85 -1.18 15.52
CA VAL A 69 5.14 -0.18 14.50
C VAL A 69 4.10 0.92 14.62
N GLN A 70 4.53 2.15 14.86
CA GLN A 70 3.67 3.33 14.90
C GLN A 70 4.15 4.34 13.88
N ALA A 71 3.27 4.73 12.97
CA ALA A 71 3.56 5.66 11.91
C ALA A 71 2.48 6.75 11.81
N THR A 72 2.88 7.94 11.35
CA THR A 72 1.98 9.05 11.03
C THR A 72 2.24 9.59 9.64
N GLY A 73 1.23 10.17 8.99
CA GLY A 73 1.35 10.77 7.66
C GLY A 73 1.92 9.79 6.64
N ILE A 74 1.23 8.66 6.46
CA ILE A 74 1.67 7.54 5.63
C ILE A 74 1.01 7.68 4.27
N SER A 75 1.77 7.55 3.19
CA SER A 75 1.27 7.33 1.84
C SER A 75 2.01 6.15 1.24
N ALA A 76 1.29 5.10 0.86
CA ALA A 76 1.87 3.94 0.19
C ALA A 76 0.85 3.33 -0.79
N GLY A 77 1.29 3.05 -2.01
CA GLY A 77 0.45 2.37 -3.01
C GLY A 77 -0.84 3.12 -3.35
N GLY A 78 -0.84 4.46 -3.28
CA GLY A 78 -2.03 5.28 -3.54
C GLY A 78 -3.07 5.30 -2.41
N VAL A 79 -2.68 4.89 -1.20
CA VAL A 79 -3.50 5.02 0.02
C VAL A 79 -2.75 5.90 1.02
N ARG A 80 -3.46 6.90 1.56
CA ARG A 80 -2.99 7.78 2.62
C ARG A 80 -3.62 7.43 3.95
N ALA A 81 -2.88 7.63 5.03
CA ALA A 81 -3.38 7.49 6.39
C ALA A 81 -2.65 8.43 7.36
N THR A 82 -3.43 9.16 8.17
CA THR A 82 -2.91 10.07 9.19
C THR A 82 -2.14 9.32 10.26
N ARG A 83 -2.61 8.14 10.67
CA ARG A 83 -1.95 7.32 11.69
C ARG A 83 -2.19 5.84 11.45
N LEU A 84 -1.14 5.04 11.63
CA LEU A 84 -1.20 3.60 11.70
C LEU A 84 -0.42 3.13 12.92
N ARG A 85 -1.00 2.19 13.65
CA ARG A 85 -0.32 1.42 14.67
C ARG A 85 -0.55 -0.06 14.39
N ILE A 86 0.52 -0.84 14.46
CA ILE A 86 0.51 -2.28 14.29
C ILE A 86 1.21 -2.87 15.52
N ASP A 87 0.56 -3.81 16.19
CA ASP A 87 1.11 -4.50 17.36
C ASP A 87 0.99 -6.02 17.17
N ALA A 88 2.07 -6.73 17.44
CA ALA A 88 2.12 -8.17 17.54
C ALA A 88 2.67 -8.59 18.90
N GLU A 89 2.11 -9.64 19.47
CA GLU A 89 2.48 -10.20 20.77
C GLU A 89 2.73 -11.70 20.61
N ASP A 90 3.69 -12.24 21.36
CA ASP A 90 4.00 -13.68 21.42
C ASP A 90 4.20 -14.34 20.04
N VAL A 91 4.98 -13.69 19.17
CA VAL A 91 5.22 -14.17 17.80
C VAL A 91 6.23 -15.31 17.82
N ALA A 92 5.79 -16.47 17.35
CA ALA A 92 6.61 -17.67 17.27
C ALA A 92 7.07 -17.94 15.83
N PHE A 93 8.38 -18.04 15.66
CA PHE A 93 9.06 -18.44 14.44
C PHE A 93 9.50 -19.91 14.53
N VAL A 94 9.66 -20.54 13.37
CA VAL A 94 10.33 -21.84 13.27
C VAL A 94 11.82 -21.62 13.56
N PRO A 95 12.40 -22.32 14.56
CA PRO A 95 13.84 -22.27 14.81
C PRO A 95 14.66 -22.60 13.57
N LEU A 96 15.64 -21.78 13.26
CA LEU A 96 16.56 -22.05 12.15
C LEU A 96 17.41 -23.28 12.49
N ALA A 97 17.44 -24.24 11.55
CA ALA A 97 18.24 -25.46 11.72
C ALA A 97 19.75 -25.18 11.73
N ASP A 98 20.19 -24.13 11.03
CA ASP A 98 21.58 -23.66 11.04
C ASP A 98 21.63 -22.11 11.01
N PRO A 99 21.61 -21.45 12.17
CA PRO A 99 21.68 -19.99 12.24
C PRO A 99 23.02 -19.42 11.76
N LEU A 100 24.09 -20.23 11.68
CA LEU A 100 25.39 -19.80 11.15
C LEU A 100 25.42 -19.81 9.61
N ALA A 101 24.51 -20.55 8.96
CA ALA A 101 24.33 -20.51 7.51
C ALA A 101 23.91 -19.13 7.00
N LEU A 102 23.24 -18.32 7.83
CA LEU A 102 22.91 -16.92 7.52
C LEU A 102 24.16 -16.02 7.42
N LEU A 103 25.20 -16.31 8.20
CA LEU A 103 26.44 -15.53 8.26
C LEU A 103 27.48 -15.98 7.22
N THR A 104 27.35 -17.20 6.70
CA THR A 104 28.33 -17.84 5.83
C THR A 104 27.82 -18.09 4.40
N GLY A 105 26.53 -17.88 4.14
CA GLY A 105 25.92 -18.04 2.83
C GLY A 105 26.25 -16.90 1.87
N GLY A 106 26.95 -17.21 0.78
CA GLY A 106 27.14 -16.29 -0.35
C GLY A 106 25.83 -15.87 -1.02
N ALA A 107 25.87 -14.74 -1.72
CA ALA A 107 24.77 -13.95 -2.27
C ALA A 107 23.88 -14.62 -3.37
N SER A 108 23.86 -15.94 -3.46
CA SER A 108 22.97 -16.67 -4.36
C SER A 108 21.63 -16.98 -3.67
N PHE A 109 20.54 -16.48 -4.27
CA PHE A 109 19.18 -16.83 -3.88
C PHE A 109 19.02 -18.36 -3.96
N PRO A 110 18.51 -19.05 -2.93
CA PRO A 110 18.41 -20.51 -2.95
C PRO A 110 17.38 -20.96 -3.98
N GLY A 111 17.75 -21.91 -4.83
CA GLY A 111 16.88 -22.40 -5.92
C GLY A 111 15.85 -23.45 -5.48
N SER A 112 15.86 -23.88 -4.20
CA SER A 112 14.93 -24.89 -3.70
C SER A 112 14.27 -24.50 -2.38
N ALA A 113 13.01 -24.90 -2.20
CA ALA A 113 12.21 -24.66 -1.00
C ALA A 113 12.86 -25.21 0.29
N ALA A 114 13.56 -26.34 0.17
CA ALA A 114 14.29 -26.98 1.26
C ALA A 114 15.53 -26.17 1.72
N GLU A 115 16.07 -25.29 0.88
CA GLU A 115 17.15 -24.38 1.25
C GLU A 115 16.62 -23.05 1.78
N LEU A 116 15.52 -22.53 1.21
CA LEU A 116 14.83 -21.34 1.70
C LEU A 116 14.36 -21.54 3.15
N SER A 117 13.73 -22.67 3.45
CA SER A 117 13.27 -23.06 4.79
C SER A 117 14.38 -23.22 5.83
N LYS A 118 15.63 -23.41 5.41
CA LYS A 118 16.79 -23.51 6.33
C LYS A 118 17.44 -22.15 6.60
N ARG A 119 17.24 -21.17 5.73
CA ARG A 119 17.93 -19.88 5.76
C ARG A 119 17.01 -18.73 6.16
N LEU A 120 15.74 -18.75 5.76
CA LEU A 120 14.81 -17.66 6.04
C LEU A 120 13.94 -18.00 7.26
N PRO A 121 13.70 -17.02 8.15
CA PRO A 121 12.76 -17.21 9.24
C PRO A 121 11.34 -17.34 8.69
N ASN A 122 10.57 -18.26 9.27
CA ASN A 122 9.15 -18.43 8.98
C ASN A 122 8.32 -18.41 10.25
N LEU A 123 7.07 -18.00 10.15
CA LEU A 123 6.12 -18.11 11.25
C LEU A 123 5.82 -19.58 11.53
N ARG A 124 5.68 -19.92 12.81
CA ARG A 124 5.34 -21.28 13.24
C ARG A 124 3.88 -21.62 12.97
N ALA A 125 3.00 -20.62 13.01
CA ALA A 125 1.57 -20.73 12.79
C ALA A 125 1.02 -19.38 12.32
N PRO A 126 -0.21 -19.35 11.78
CA PRO A 126 -0.89 -18.09 11.49
C PRO A 126 -0.92 -17.19 12.73
N THR A 127 -0.38 -15.98 12.59
CA THR A 127 -0.16 -15.07 13.71
C THR A 127 -1.06 -13.85 13.56
N PRO A 128 -1.94 -13.57 14.53
CA PRO A 128 -2.78 -12.38 14.50
C PRO A 128 -1.96 -11.15 14.90
N ILE A 129 -2.08 -10.10 14.10
CA ILE A 129 -1.45 -8.80 14.34
C ILE A 129 -2.55 -7.76 14.49
N ARG A 130 -2.55 -7.05 15.62
CA ARG A 130 -3.53 -5.99 15.88
C ARG A 130 -3.14 -4.73 15.11
N PHE A 131 -4.15 -4.00 14.63
CA PHE A 131 -3.92 -2.69 14.04
C PHE A 131 -4.92 -1.65 14.56
N ASP A 132 -4.48 -0.39 14.56
CA ASP A 132 -5.29 0.81 14.76
C ASP A 132 -4.93 1.82 13.66
N LEU A 133 -5.89 2.14 12.81
CA LEU A 133 -5.75 2.97 11.63
C LEU A 133 -6.68 4.19 11.74
N ARG A 134 -6.13 5.40 11.60
CA ARG A 134 -6.88 6.64 11.44
C ARG A 134 -6.73 7.17 10.02
N LEU A 135 -7.87 7.38 9.37
CA LEU A 135 -7.99 8.15 8.13
C LEU A 135 -8.64 9.49 8.45
N SER A 136 -7.99 10.60 8.12
CA SER A 136 -8.63 11.92 8.10
C SER A 136 -9.53 12.06 6.88
N GLN A 137 -10.34 13.12 6.85
CA GLN A 137 -11.14 13.44 5.68
C GLN A 137 -10.25 13.76 4.48
N GLU A 138 -9.11 14.42 4.68
CA GLU A 138 -8.13 14.68 3.61
C GLU A 138 -7.60 13.36 3.05
N ASP A 139 -7.20 12.42 3.92
CA ASP A 139 -6.73 11.09 3.49
C ASP A 139 -7.76 10.36 2.61
N LEU A 140 -9.04 10.43 2.96
CA LEU A 140 -10.12 9.79 2.18
C LEU A 140 -10.26 10.39 0.77
N ASN A 141 -10.05 11.69 0.63
CA ASN A 141 -10.18 12.39 -0.65
C ASN A 141 -8.90 12.31 -1.49
N GLU A 142 -7.73 12.22 -0.85
CA GLU A 142 -6.42 12.20 -1.49
C GLU A 142 -5.82 10.79 -1.63
N SER A 143 -6.60 9.75 -1.34
CA SER A 143 -6.25 8.35 -1.62
C SER A 143 -6.92 7.88 -2.90
N PRO A 144 -6.24 7.87 -4.07
CA PRO A 144 -6.82 7.46 -5.34
C PRO A 144 -7.49 6.09 -5.29
N VAL A 145 -6.90 5.13 -4.56
CA VAL A 145 -7.42 3.77 -4.46
C VAL A 145 -8.73 3.74 -3.67
N LEU A 146 -8.79 4.40 -2.51
CA LEU A 146 -10.01 4.48 -1.70
C LEU A 146 -11.10 5.26 -2.42
N PHE A 147 -10.74 6.39 -3.03
CA PHE A 147 -11.66 7.26 -3.73
C PHE A 147 -12.26 6.55 -4.96
N GLY A 148 -11.43 5.85 -5.73
CA GLY A 148 -11.87 5.02 -6.86
C GLY A 148 -12.82 3.90 -6.41
N ALA A 149 -12.48 3.18 -5.33
CA ALA A 149 -13.33 2.13 -4.79
C ALA A 149 -14.70 2.68 -4.31
N LEU A 150 -14.72 3.82 -3.63
CA LEU A 150 -15.96 4.49 -3.20
C LEU A 150 -16.79 5.00 -4.37
N GLN A 151 -16.15 5.47 -5.44
CA GLN A 151 -16.85 5.88 -6.67
C GLN A 151 -17.54 4.69 -7.34
N GLU A 152 -16.87 3.56 -7.48
CA GLU A 152 -17.47 2.35 -8.07
C GLU A 152 -18.62 1.83 -7.21
N LEU A 153 -18.44 1.86 -5.89
CA LEU A 153 -19.50 1.52 -4.97
C LEU A 153 -20.71 2.46 -5.13
N LEU A 154 -20.48 3.77 -5.19
CA LEU A 154 -21.53 4.76 -5.38
C LEU A 154 -22.28 4.56 -6.69
N ARG A 155 -21.54 4.28 -7.77
CA ARG A 155 -22.09 3.96 -9.09
C ARG A 155 -23.02 2.75 -8.99
N GLU A 156 -22.58 1.68 -8.34
CA GLU A 156 -23.38 0.46 -8.17
C GLU A 156 -24.60 0.69 -7.26
N LEU A 157 -24.48 1.50 -6.19
CA LEU A 157 -25.61 1.89 -5.33
C LEU A 157 -26.69 2.64 -6.13
N ILE A 158 -26.29 3.66 -6.90
CA ILE A 158 -27.24 4.46 -7.70
C ILE A 158 -27.85 3.62 -8.81
N ARG A 159 -27.04 2.83 -9.51
CA ARG A 159 -27.52 1.91 -10.54
C ARG A 159 -28.56 0.97 -9.98
N SER A 160 -28.27 0.33 -8.85
CA SER A 160 -29.20 -0.61 -8.19
C SER A 160 -30.46 0.10 -7.73
N GLY A 161 -30.34 1.31 -7.18
CA GLY A 161 -31.48 2.06 -6.68
C GLY A 161 -32.41 2.60 -7.75
N VAL A 162 -31.86 3.13 -8.84
CA VAL A 162 -32.66 3.53 -9.98
C VAL A 162 -33.29 2.31 -10.64
N SER A 163 -32.54 1.21 -10.78
CA SER A 163 -33.05 -0.04 -11.35
C SER A 163 -34.27 -0.57 -10.59
N ALA A 164 -34.21 -0.55 -9.25
CA ALA A 164 -35.32 -0.94 -8.40
C ALA A 164 -36.53 -0.01 -8.54
N ALA A 165 -36.32 1.30 -8.72
CA ALA A 165 -37.39 2.27 -8.87
C ALA A 165 -38.10 2.17 -10.23
N ILE A 166 -37.37 1.88 -11.30
CA ILE A 166 -37.95 1.76 -12.66
C ILE A 166 -38.40 0.34 -13.00
N GLY A 167 -38.02 -0.66 -12.20
CA GLY A 167 -38.35 -2.08 -12.45
C GLY A 167 -37.51 -2.73 -13.56
N GLU A 168 -36.45 -2.08 -14.01
CA GLU A 168 -35.55 -2.54 -15.08
C GLU A 168 -34.10 -2.46 -14.62
N VAL A 169 -33.28 -3.46 -14.95
CA VAL A 169 -31.86 -3.47 -14.61
C VAL A 169 -31.10 -2.54 -15.54
N LEU A 170 -30.54 -1.45 -14.99
CA LEU A 170 -29.67 -0.56 -15.75
C LEU A 170 -28.36 -1.28 -16.14
N PRO A 171 -27.89 -1.13 -17.39
CA PRO A 171 -26.63 -1.73 -17.84
C PRO A 171 -25.45 -1.22 -17.00
N ARG A 172 -24.49 -2.09 -16.70
CA ARG A 172 -23.25 -1.71 -15.99
C ARG A 172 -22.35 -0.80 -16.82
N ASP A 173 -22.30 -1.05 -18.12
CA ASP A 173 -21.44 -0.32 -19.06
C ASP A 173 -22.19 0.80 -19.80
N SER A 174 -23.28 1.32 -19.23
CA SER A 174 -23.99 2.41 -19.89
C SER A 174 -23.12 3.67 -19.87
N GLN A 175 -22.44 3.96 -20.98
CA GLN A 175 -21.86 5.28 -21.26
C GLN A 175 -22.90 6.41 -21.14
N ALA A 176 -24.19 6.05 -21.12
CA ALA A 176 -25.32 6.93 -20.91
C ALA A 176 -25.49 7.42 -19.46
N LEU A 177 -24.76 6.89 -18.46
CA LEU A 177 -24.77 7.41 -17.08
C LEU A 177 -23.35 7.38 -16.50
N THR A 178 -22.74 8.56 -16.44
CA THR A 178 -21.43 8.77 -15.81
C THR A 178 -21.64 9.34 -14.42
N ILE A 179 -21.09 8.68 -13.40
CA ILE A 179 -21.11 9.17 -12.02
C ILE A 179 -19.66 9.37 -11.59
N ASN A 180 -19.34 10.61 -11.22
CA ASN A 180 -18.02 11.01 -10.76
C ASN A 180 -18.11 11.44 -9.30
N LEU A 181 -17.38 10.73 -8.44
CA LEU A 181 -17.25 11.13 -7.05
C LEU A 181 -16.38 12.40 -7.02
N ASN A 182 -16.84 13.42 -6.31
CA ASN A 182 -16.12 14.68 -6.17
C ASN A 182 -15.49 14.81 -4.78
N ARG A 183 -16.22 14.34 -3.75
CA ARG A 183 -15.81 14.51 -2.37
C ARG A 183 -16.41 13.46 -1.45
N VAL A 184 -15.65 13.09 -0.42
CA VAL A 184 -16.10 12.28 0.71
C VAL A 184 -16.05 13.14 1.97
N GLU A 185 -17.14 13.13 2.74
CA GLU A 185 -17.24 13.82 4.03
C GLU A 185 -17.57 12.82 5.13
N ALA A 186 -16.71 12.74 6.15
CA ALA A 186 -16.98 11.98 7.35
C ALA A 186 -17.64 12.91 8.39
N LEU A 187 -18.90 12.63 8.71
CA LEU A 187 -19.69 13.44 9.63
C LEU A 187 -19.69 12.88 11.04
N GLN A 188 -19.96 13.76 12.01
CA GLN A 188 -20.26 13.34 13.38
C GLN A 188 -21.48 12.41 13.41
N GLY A 189 -21.42 11.41 14.30
CA GLY A 189 -22.51 10.44 14.48
C GLY A 189 -22.48 9.26 13.50
N GLY A 190 -21.32 8.90 12.96
CA GLY A 190 -21.15 7.62 12.26
C GLY A 190 -21.50 7.63 10.77
N ARG A 191 -21.71 8.81 10.17
CA ARG A 191 -22.20 8.92 8.78
C ARG A 191 -21.09 9.37 7.84
N ILE A 192 -21.10 8.82 6.64
CA ILE A 192 -20.32 9.30 5.50
C ILE A 192 -21.27 9.90 4.47
N ILE A 193 -20.84 11.01 3.85
CA ILE A 193 -21.48 11.56 2.66
C ILE A 193 -20.53 11.39 1.47
N LEU A 194 -21.03 10.74 0.43
CA LEU A 194 -20.42 10.67 -0.88
C LEU A 194 -21.07 11.74 -1.76
N GLN A 195 -20.33 12.79 -2.09
CA GLN A 195 -20.79 13.84 -3.01
C GLN A 195 -20.28 13.54 -4.40
N ALA A 196 -21.19 13.49 -5.36
CA ALA A 196 -20.90 13.17 -6.75
C ALA A 196 -21.69 14.06 -7.71
N ASP A 197 -21.18 14.15 -8.93
CA ASP A 197 -21.92 14.64 -10.07
C ASP A 197 -22.30 13.47 -10.97
N ALA A 198 -23.46 13.57 -11.60
CA ALA A 198 -23.92 12.60 -12.58
C ALA A 198 -24.20 13.30 -13.91
N GLU A 199 -23.77 12.69 -15.02
CA GLU A 199 -24.11 13.11 -16.38
C GLU A 199 -24.81 11.95 -17.08
N SER A 200 -25.91 12.23 -17.77
CA SER A 200 -26.60 11.27 -18.62
C SER A 200 -26.80 11.82 -20.02
N ILE A 201 -26.57 10.97 -21.01
CA ILE A 201 -26.84 11.28 -22.42
C ILE A 201 -28.09 10.51 -22.83
N GLN A 202 -29.15 11.25 -23.13
CA GLN A 202 -30.41 10.68 -23.59
C GLN A 202 -30.31 10.21 -25.04
N ARG A 203 -31.27 9.39 -25.49
CA ARG A 203 -31.30 8.82 -26.85
C ARG A 203 -31.37 9.88 -27.96
N ASP A 204 -31.85 11.07 -27.64
CA ASP A 204 -31.92 12.23 -28.53
C ASP A 204 -30.61 13.05 -28.56
N GLY A 205 -29.58 12.62 -27.82
CA GLY A 205 -28.30 13.31 -27.69
C GLY A 205 -28.29 14.42 -26.64
N THR A 206 -29.41 14.66 -25.96
CA THR A 206 -29.50 15.70 -24.93
C THR A 206 -28.73 15.27 -23.68
N LYS A 207 -27.87 16.17 -23.19
CA LYS A 207 -27.10 15.97 -21.95
C LYS A 207 -27.89 16.46 -20.76
N LEU A 208 -28.09 15.59 -19.77
CA LEU A 208 -28.68 15.91 -18.48
C LEU A 208 -27.62 15.76 -17.40
N ALA A 209 -27.25 16.86 -16.75
CA ALA A 209 -26.28 16.87 -15.67
C ALA A 209 -26.98 17.14 -14.34
N LEU A 210 -26.64 16.34 -13.33
CA LEU A 210 -27.01 16.53 -11.94
C LEU A 210 -25.74 16.84 -11.16
N GLN A 211 -25.63 18.07 -10.67
CA GLN A 211 -24.49 18.49 -9.86
C GLN A 211 -24.81 18.38 -8.37
N GLY A 212 -23.81 17.99 -7.57
CA GLY A 212 -23.90 18.00 -6.11
C GLY A 212 -24.85 16.96 -5.53
N MET A 213 -25.03 15.82 -6.20
CA MET A 213 -25.75 14.67 -5.63
C MET A 213 -25.02 14.18 -4.39
N ARG A 214 -25.74 13.95 -3.29
CA ARG A 214 -25.15 13.50 -2.03
C ARG A 214 -25.78 12.19 -1.60
N VAL A 215 -24.98 11.15 -1.41
CA VAL A 215 -25.42 9.90 -0.80
C VAL A 215 -24.89 9.84 0.62
N ARG A 216 -25.79 9.84 1.59
CA ARG A 216 -25.49 9.76 3.01
C ARG A 216 -25.73 8.34 3.49
N THR A 217 -24.77 7.74 4.19
CA THR A 217 -24.90 6.37 4.69
C THR A 217 -24.13 6.18 6.00
N PHE A 218 -24.51 5.19 6.79
CA PHE A 218 -23.71 4.72 7.91
C PHE A 218 -22.78 3.61 7.44
N VAL A 219 -21.55 3.58 7.96
CA VAL A 219 -20.64 2.45 7.74
C VAL A 219 -20.62 1.60 8.99
N ARG A 220 -20.86 0.30 8.85
CA ARG A 220 -20.89 -0.64 9.97
C ARG A 220 -20.14 -1.91 9.61
N VAL A 221 -19.51 -2.52 10.60
CA VAL A 221 -18.95 -3.86 10.47
C VAL A 221 -19.96 -4.84 11.05
N ASN A 222 -20.37 -5.82 10.25
CA ASN A 222 -21.04 -7.01 10.73
C ASN A 222 -19.99 -8.07 11.03
N GLN A 223 -19.72 -8.29 12.31
CA GLN A 223 -18.70 -9.25 12.75
C GLN A 223 -19.14 -10.71 12.56
N LEU A 224 -20.45 -11.00 12.51
CA LEU A 224 -20.95 -12.36 12.36
C LEU A 224 -20.75 -12.85 10.93
N ASP A 225 -21.07 -12.00 9.95
CA ASP A 225 -20.98 -12.33 8.54
C ASP A 225 -19.66 -11.87 7.90
N GLY A 226 -18.79 -11.19 8.66
CA GLY A 226 -17.52 -10.64 8.15
C GLY A 226 -17.73 -9.60 7.05
N LEU A 227 -18.70 -8.69 7.21
CA LEU A 227 -19.08 -7.72 6.17
C LEU A 227 -18.84 -6.28 6.62
N VAL A 228 -18.37 -5.43 5.71
CA VAL A 228 -18.51 -3.97 5.82
C VAL A 228 -19.79 -3.57 5.12
N MET A 229 -20.77 -3.11 5.88
CA MET A 229 -22.10 -2.77 5.40
C MET A 229 -22.29 -1.26 5.31
N LEU A 230 -23.03 -0.85 4.30
CA LEU A 230 -23.60 0.49 4.21
C LEU A 230 -25.03 0.44 4.72
N ASP A 231 -25.22 0.93 5.94
CA ASP A 231 -26.50 0.88 6.61
C ASP A 231 -27.31 2.15 6.32
N SER A 232 -28.55 1.93 5.90
CA SER A 232 -29.55 2.95 5.62
C SER A 232 -29.05 4.08 4.71
N PRO A 233 -28.60 3.77 3.48
CA PRO A 233 -28.20 4.78 2.52
C PRO A 233 -29.39 5.65 2.11
N GLU A 234 -29.14 6.95 2.03
CA GLU A 234 -30.11 8.00 1.71
C GLU A 234 -29.55 8.86 0.57
N LEU A 235 -30.29 8.98 -0.52
CA LEU A 235 -30.00 9.94 -1.57
C LEU A 235 -30.57 11.31 -1.17
N ILE A 236 -29.70 12.30 -1.10
CA ILE A 236 -30.02 13.68 -0.79
C ILE A 236 -29.82 14.49 -2.06
N SER A 237 -30.91 15.06 -2.58
CA SER A 237 -30.86 16.05 -3.65
C SER A 237 -31.24 17.42 -3.09
N SER A 238 -30.32 18.38 -3.20
CA SER A 238 -30.61 19.79 -3.00
C SER A 238 -30.76 20.45 -4.37
N PHE A 239 -31.98 20.72 -4.78
CA PHE A 239 -32.24 21.54 -5.96
C PHE A 239 -32.00 23.00 -5.57
N GLU A 240 -30.86 23.58 -5.98
CA GLU A 240 -30.46 24.95 -5.63
C GLU A 240 -31.46 26.05 -6.07
N GLY A 241 -32.47 25.73 -6.89
CA GLY A 241 -33.49 26.69 -7.34
C GLY A 241 -34.82 26.70 -6.57
N PHE A 242 -35.15 25.68 -5.77
CA PHE A 242 -36.51 25.50 -5.22
C PHE A 242 -36.61 25.47 -3.68
N GLY A 243 -35.48 25.51 -2.96
CA GLY A 243 -35.48 25.44 -1.49
C GLY A 243 -35.99 24.10 -0.92
N ALA A 244 -36.32 23.13 -1.77
CA ALA A 244 -36.81 21.82 -1.37
C ALA A 244 -35.65 20.82 -1.35
N LYS A 245 -35.36 20.28 -0.16
CA LYS A 245 -34.44 19.16 0.03
C LYS A 245 -35.24 17.87 -0.12
N VAL A 246 -34.89 17.06 -1.11
CA VAL A 246 -35.49 15.73 -1.29
C VAL A 246 -34.55 14.70 -0.69
N GLU A 247 -35.02 13.96 0.31
CA GLU A 247 -34.32 12.83 0.91
C GLU A 247 -35.05 11.54 0.52
N VAL A 248 -34.41 10.71 -0.30
CA VAL A 248 -34.94 9.41 -0.73
C VAL A 248 -34.15 8.31 -0.03
N GLY A 249 -34.79 7.60 0.89
CA GLY A 249 -34.19 6.41 1.48
C GLY A 249 -34.04 5.28 0.46
N LEU A 250 -32.95 4.53 0.52
CA LEU A 250 -32.68 3.37 -0.34
C LEU A 250 -32.76 2.08 0.50
N PRO A 251 -33.94 1.69 1.01
CA PRO A 251 -34.09 0.62 2.00
C PRO A 251 -33.70 -0.76 1.48
N PHE A 252 -33.72 -0.99 0.15
CA PHE A 252 -33.31 -2.24 -0.48
C PHE A 252 -31.78 -2.44 -0.48
N LEU A 253 -31.00 -1.42 -0.14
CA LEU A 253 -29.55 -1.54 0.06
C LEU A 253 -29.20 -1.82 1.53
N ARG A 254 -30.20 -1.91 2.43
CA ARG A 254 -29.96 -2.34 3.81
C ARG A 254 -29.44 -3.77 3.82
N GLY A 255 -28.26 -3.95 4.41
CA GLY A 255 -27.59 -5.24 4.48
C GLY A 255 -26.72 -5.56 3.25
N ALA A 256 -26.63 -4.66 2.26
CA ALA A 256 -25.59 -4.75 1.25
C ALA A 256 -24.22 -4.53 1.93
N GLY A 257 -23.33 -5.49 1.77
CA GLY A 257 -22.03 -5.49 2.42
C GLY A 257 -20.92 -6.02 1.54
N ILE A 258 -19.71 -5.54 1.81
CA ILE A 258 -18.48 -6.02 1.18
C ILE A 258 -17.90 -7.11 2.08
N PRO A 259 -17.69 -8.33 1.57
CA PRO A 259 -17.01 -9.38 2.33
C PRO A 259 -15.59 -8.95 2.67
N LEU A 260 -15.25 -9.11 3.94
CA LEU A 260 -13.89 -8.99 4.41
C LEU A 260 -13.09 -10.21 3.96
N PRO A 261 -11.83 -10.04 3.54
CA PRO A 261 -10.94 -11.17 3.35
C PRO A 261 -10.77 -11.97 4.64
N ASP A 262 -10.60 -13.30 4.53
CA ASP A 262 -10.50 -14.20 5.70
C ASP A 262 -9.36 -13.85 6.66
N PHE A 263 -8.31 -13.18 6.15
CA PHE A 263 -7.18 -12.74 6.97
C PHE A 263 -7.46 -11.45 7.76
N LEU A 264 -8.54 -10.72 7.48
CA LEU A 264 -8.84 -9.41 8.06
C LEU A 264 -10.12 -9.48 8.90
N SER A 265 -10.01 -9.06 10.15
CA SER A 265 -11.17 -8.89 11.04
C SER A 265 -11.17 -7.50 11.65
N PHE A 266 -12.32 -6.82 11.64
CA PHE A 266 -12.50 -5.53 12.32
C PHE A 266 -13.18 -5.73 13.67
N SER A 267 -12.52 -5.27 14.74
CA SER A 267 -13.13 -5.16 16.06
C SER A 267 -13.96 -3.89 16.19
N SER A 268 -13.57 -2.83 15.48
CA SER A 268 -14.27 -1.55 15.49
C SER A 268 -14.01 -0.79 14.18
N LEU A 269 -15.05 -0.13 13.67
CA LEU A 269 -14.95 0.82 12.57
C LEU A 269 -15.89 1.98 12.90
N VAL A 270 -15.31 3.13 13.22
CA VAL A 270 -16.03 4.30 13.71
C VAL A 270 -15.77 5.47 12.79
N VAL A 271 -16.83 6.12 12.34
CA VAL A 271 -16.76 7.36 11.58
C VAL A 271 -17.08 8.50 12.54
N ASP A 272 -16.10 9.34 12.83
CA ASP A 272 -16.31 10.48 13.71
C ASP A 272 -15.32 11.62 13.44
N ASN A 273 -15.76 12.85 13.73
CA ASN A 273 -14.97 14.08 13.70
C ASN A 273 -14.10 14.22 12.43
N GLY A 274 -14.71 14.11 11.24
CA GLY A 274 -13.99 14.30 10.00
C GLY A 274 -12.97 13.20 9.69
N GLY A 275 -13.19 11.97 10.15
CA GLY A 275 -12.34 10.83 9.79
C GLY A 275 -12.93 9.47 10.15
N ILE A 276 -12.14 8.43 9.91
CA ILE A 276 -12.47 7.04 10.16
C ILE A 276 -11.40 6.43 11.05
N ASP A 277 -11.81 5.85 12.18
CA ASP A 277 -10.99 5.00 13.03
C ASP A 277 -11.33 3.54 12.76
N ALA A 278 -10.34 2.75 12.38
CA ALA A 278 -10.49 1.33 12.13
C ALA A 278 -9.54 0.53 13.02
N ARG A 279 -10.10 -0.41 13.78
CA ARG A 279 -9.34 -1.32 14.63
C ARG A 279 -9.68 -2.76 14.33
N GLY A 280 -8.68 -3.61 14.40
CA GLY A 280 -8.89 -5.00 14.06
C GLY A 280 -7.63 -5.84 14.18
N THR A 281 -7.68 -7.00 13.54
CA THR A 281 -6.58 -7.94 13.44
C THR A 281 -6.38 -8.37 12.00
N ILE A 282 -5.13 -8.43 11.56
CA ILE A 282 -4.70 -9.07 10.33
C ILE A 282 -3.97 -10.36 10.71
N THR A 283 -4.37 -11.48 10.15
CA THR A 283 -3.71 -12.76 10.35
C THR A 283 -2.66 -12.96 9.28
N ILE A 284 -1.39 -13.03 9.68
CA ILE A 284 -0.28 -13.35 8.78
C ILE A 284 -0.05 -14.85 8.81
N SER A 285 -0.21 -15.50 7.66
CA SER A 285 0.07 -16.92 7.49
C SER A 285 1.58 -17.17 7.31
N PRO A 286 2.09 -18.34 7.75
CA PRO A 286 3.43 -18.78 7.39
C PRO A 286 3.64 -18.78 5.88
N VAL A 287 4.85 -18.45 5.46
CA VAL A 287 5.25 -18.46 4.04
C VAL A 287 5.28 -19.91 3.56
N ASP A 288 4.61 -20.18 2.44
CA ASP A 288 4.78 -21.43 1.71
C ASP A 288 6.05 -21.32 0.84
N TYR A 289 7.17 -21.85 1.35
CA TYR A 289 8.43 -21.83 0.62
C TYR A 289 8.42 -22.74 -0.61
N GLU A 290 7.52 -23.72 -0.71
CA GLU A 290 7.37 -24.51 -1.93
C GLU A 290 6.78 -23.66 -3.04
N ASP A 291 5.72 -22.92 -2.74
CA ASP A 291 5.09 -22.01 -3.69
C ASP A 291 6.05 -20.87 -4.09
N LEU A 292 6.74 -20.27 -3.12
CA LEU A 292 7.73 -19.21 -3.37
C LEU A 292 8.91 -19.73 -4.22
N GLY A 293 9.36 -20.96 -3.97
CA GLY A 293 10.39 -21.62 -4.79
C GLY A 293 9.92 -21.89 -6.22
N ARG A 294 8.66 -22.26 -6.43
CA ARG A 294 8.07 -22.42 -7.78
C ARG A 294 8.00 -21.09 -8.52
N LEU A 295 7.52 -20.04 -7.86
CA LEU A 295 7.39 -18.71 -8.46
C LEU A 295 8.76 -18.12 -8.81
N ALA A 296 9.78 -18.32 -7.96
CA ALA A 296 11.15 -17.95 -8.27
C ALA A 296 11.72 -18.72 -9.48
N ALA A 297 11.44 -20.03 -9.56
CA ALA A 297 11.87 -20.84 -10.71
C ALA A 297 11.14 -20.45 -12.01
N GLU A 298 9.86 -20.06 -11.94
CA GLU A 298 9.09 -19.55 -13.07
C GLU A 298 9.63 -18.22 -13.56
N LEU A 299 9.83 -17.24 -12.66
CA LEU A 299 10.45 -15.96 -13.00
C LEU A 299 11.85 -16.13 -13.61
N GLN A 300 12.64 -17.07 -13.10
CA GLN A 300 13.98 -17.33 -13.65
C GLN A 300 13.92 -17.99 -15.02
N ARG A 301 12.92 -18.84 -15.31
CA ARG A 301 12.67 -19.37 -16.66
C ARG A 301 12.19 -18.28 -17.61
N ASP A 302 11.33 -17.36 -17.16
CA ASP A 302 10.85 -16.24 -17.96
C ASP A 302 11.98 -15.27 -18.33
N LEU A 303 12.86 -14.97 -17.37
CA LEU A 303 14.06 -14.17 -17.61
C LEU A 303 15.06 -14.86 -18.56
N GLN A 304 15.14 -16.19 -18.54
CA GLN A 304 16.00 -16.97 -19.47
C GLN A 304 15.36 -17.19 -20.85
N SER A 305 14.04 -17.16 -20.95
CA SER A 305 13.28 -17.37 -22.19
C SER A 305 12.94 -16.07 -22.92
N THR A 306 13.29 -14.91 -22.36
CA THR A 306 13.21 -13.64 -23.07
C THR A 306 14.24 -13.65 -24.22
N PRO A 307 13.84 -13.65 -25.50
CA PRO A 307 14.80 -13.72 -26.59
C PRO A 307 15.68 -12.47 -26.58
N GLN A 308 17.00 -12.67 -26.56
CA GLN A 308 17.96 -11.61 -26.84
C GLN A 308 17.56 -10.95 -28.16
N ALA A 309 17.34 -9.63 -28.13
CA ALA A 309 17.09 -8.83 -29.30
C ALA A 309 18.15 -9.14 -30.37
N VAL A 310 17.69 -9.53 -31.55
CA VAL A 310 18.51 -9.87 -32.70
C VAL A 310 19.41 -8.68 -33.03
N SER A 311 20.73 -8.87 -32.96
CA SER A 311 21.70 -7.94 -33.53
C SER A 311 21.49 -7.87 -35.04
N ALA A 312 20.73 -6.89 -35.51
CA ALA A 312 20.63 -6.56 -36.92
C ALA A 312 21.85 -5.72 -37.33
N GLY A 313 22.71 -6.27 -38.19
CA GLY A 313 23.76 -5.48 -38.84
C GLY A 313 24.94 -6.29 -39.36
N GLU A 314 24.71 -7.43 -40.02
CA GLU A 314 25.76 -8.11 -40.77
C GLU A 314 25.99 -7.41 -42.12
N ALA A 315 27.27 -7.21 -42.39
CA ALA A 315 27.88 -6.57 -43.54
C ALA A 315 27.27 -6.91 -44.91
N ALA A 316 26.91 -5.87 -45.67
CA ALA A 316 26.90 -5.91 -47.13
C ALA A 316 28.12 -5.13 -47.64
N SER A 317 29.06 -5.84 -48.24
CA SER A 317 30.28 -5.32 -48.86
C SER A 317 30.02 -4.68 -50.22
N ALA A 318 30.67 -3.54 -50.50
CA ALA A 318 31.48 -3.21 -51.70
C ALA A 318 31.49 -1.67 -51.97
N PRO A 319 32.44 -1.13 -52.75
CA PRO A 319 33.90 -1.11 -52.58
C PRO A 319 34.44 0.34 -52.49
N ALA A 320 35.67 0.49 -51.97
CA ALA A 320 36.33 1.79 -51.78
C ALA A 320 36.76 2.49 -53.09
N PRO A 321 36.84 3.84 -53.09
CA PRO A 321 37.81 4.55 -53.90
C PRO A 321 38.94 5.10 -53.01
N ASN A 322 40.17 4.68 -53.34
CA ASN A 322 41.41 5.31 -52.90
C ASN A 322 41.47 6.76 -53.39
N PHE A 323 41.76 7.70 -52.50
CA PHE A 323 42.57 8.87 -52.83
C PHE A 323 43.54 9.18 -51.70
N ALA A 324 44.78 9.41 -52.09
CA ALA A 324 45.96 9.46 -51.27
C ALA A 324 46.19 10.82 -50.61
N SER A 325 46.82 10.78 -49.43
CA SER A 325 47.87 11.68 -48.89
C SER A 325 47.80 13.20 -49.15
N ASN A 326 47.76 14.00 -48.07
CA ASN A 326 48.91 14.82 -47.65
C ASN A 326 48.68 15.61 -46.34
N SER A 327 49.56 15.35 -45.37
CA SER A 327 50.38 16.27 -44.58
C SER A 327 49.99 17.75 -44.36
N ALA A 328 49.94 18.10 -43.06
CA ALA A 328 50.63 19.23 -42.39
C ALA A 328 50.04 20.67 -42.40
N SER A 329 49.75 21.12 -41.16
CA SER A 329 50.11 22.40 -40.51
C SER A 329 49.65 23.76 -41.05
N ASP A 330 48.86 24.48 -40.23
CA ASP A 330 49.17 25.83 -39.72
C ASP A 330 48.12 26.20 -38.64
N SER A 331 48.52 26.49 -37.39
CA SER A 331 48.71 27.85 -36.82
C SER A 331 47.38 28.64 -36.73
N ALA A 332 46.95 29.29 -35.64
CA ALA A 332 47.56 29.64 -34.38
C ALA A 332 46.45 29.99 -33.37
N SER A 333 46.79 29.86 -32.10
CA SER A 333 46.18 30.50 -30.93
C SER A 333 45.99 32.00 -31.10
N ASP A 334 44.82 32.53 -30.72
CA ASP A 334 44.73 33.87 -30.14
C ASP A 334 43.54 33.99 -29.17
N MET A 335 43.88 34.27 -27.93
CA MET A 335 43.09 34.83 -26.82
C MET A 335 43.93 36.05 -26.39
N PRO A 336 43.42 37.13 -25.77
CA PRO A 336 42.37 37.12 -24.73
C PRO A 336 41.54 38.46 -24.73
N PRO A 337 41.22 39.12 -23.60
CA PRO A 337 40.00 38.97 -22.80
C PRO A 337 39.20 40.30 -22.65
N ASP A 338 38.03 40.28 -22.01
CA ASP A 338 37.66 41.24 -20.94
C ASP A 338 36.22 41.01 -20.42
N GLU A 339 36.08 41.22 -19.11
CA GLU A 339 34.94 41.05 -18.19
C GLU A 339 33.78 42.06 -18.41
N PRO A 340 32.92 42.37 -17.40
CA PRO A 340 31.90 41.56 -16.72
C PRO A 340 30.49 42.17 -16.85
N LEU A 341 29.42 41.38 -16.72
CA LEU A 341 28.08 41.92 -16.47
C LEU A 341 27.70 41.75 -14.99
N ALA A 342 27.61 42.89 -14.32
CA ALA A 342 27.19 43.02 -12.94
C ALA A 342 25.77 43.62 -12.86
N ARG A 343 25.09 43.23 -11.77
CA ARG A 343 24.06 43.96 -11.00
C ARG A 343 22.57 43.79 -11.36
N LEU A 344 21.91 43.01 -10.49
CA LEU A 344 20.58 43.28 -9.93
C LEU A 344 20.44 44.73 -9.41
N PRO A 345 19.20 45.23 -9.31
CA PRO A 345 18.84 46.12 -8.21
C PRO A 345 17.58 45.65 -7.44
N PRO A 346 17.31 46.22 -6.25
CA PRO A 346 16.34 45.73 -5.28
C PRO A 346 15.05 46.54 -5.20
N ARG A 347 13.92 45.88 -4.91
CA ARG A 347 13.07 46.05 -3.70
C ARG A 347 11.89 45.10 -3.76
#